data_AF-A0A0C3IJJ4-F1
#
_entry.id   AF-A0A0C3IJJ4-F1
#
_cell.length_a   1.000
_cell.length_b   1.000
_cell.length_c   1.000
_cell.angle_alpha   90.00
_cell.angle_beta   90.00
_cell.angle_gamma   90.00
#
_symmetry.space_group_name_H-M   'P 1'
#
loop_
_entity.id
_entity.type
_entity.pdbx_description
1 polymer ?
#
loop_
_entity_poly.entity_id
_entity_poly.type
_entity_poly.pdbx_seq_one_letter_code
_entity_poly.pdbx_strand_id
1 'polypeptide(L)'
;MKVVHVNAEAQRNACLARLCAEVYGQEAGLTPLVVFTGTCSVFFPQEAARLFAAVDRQGKPQALALLVLDEEGEGMTVTHACALDQADAQQRLISELTLKAPLRVEVDNAEREAFYQKSGIKRWFGGVDGKRIGLGARHPAKSIRELAPTLVLDEALILRRFKHDPKAFETAKQAFLKGLNDFPQSL
;
A
#
# COMPACT_ATOMS: atom_id res chain seq x y z
N MET A 1 13.63 11.95 9.60
CA MET A 1 12.40 11.42 8.99
C MET A 1 11.76 10.49 10.00
N LYS A 2 10.44 10.54 10.16
CA LYS A 2 9.68 9.68 11.09
C LYS A 2 8.67 8.87 10.28
N VAL A 3 8.37 7.65 10.71
CA VAL A 3 7.25 6.87 10.15
C VAL A 3 6.01 7.06 11.02
N VAL A 4 4.89 7.36 10.39
CA VAL A 4 3.59 7.61 11.02
C VAL A 4 2.56 6.65 10.41
N HIS A 5 1.74 6.04 11.28
CA HIS A 5 0.53 5.32 10.85
C HIS A 5 -0.60 6.34 10.68
N VAL A 6 -1.13 6.48 9.47
CA VAL A 6 -2.15 7.48 9.13
C VAL A 6 -3.54 6.94 9.46
N ASN A 7 -4.02 7.25 10.66
CA ASN A 7 -5.27 6.71 11.20
C ASN A 7 -6.49 7.61 10.96
N ALA A 8 -6.30 8.93 10.96
CA ALA A 8 -7.41 9.86 10.80
C ALA A 8 -8.02 9.72 9.41
N GLU A 9 -9.30 9.39 9.32
CA GLU A 9 -9.97 8.97 8.08
C GLU A 9 -9.74 9.94 6.91
N ALA A 10 -9.93 11.25 7.15
CA ALA A 10 -9.76 12.26 6.12
C ALA A 10 -8.31 12.29 5.57
N GLN A 11 -7.31 12.29 6.46
CA GLN A 11 -5.89 12.27 6.08
C GLN A 11 -5.50 10.95 5.42
N ARG A 12 -6.01 9.82 5.93
CA ARG A 12 -5.77 8.48 5.42
C ARG A 12 -6.30 8.34 4.00
N ASN A 13 -7.53 8.78 3.75
CA ASN A 13 -8.13 8.71 2.42
C ASN A 13 -7.40 9.64 1.44
N ALA A 14 -7.01 10.86 1.87
CA ALA A 14 -6.21 11.77 1.05
C ALA A 14 -4.84 11.18 0.69
N CYS A 15 -4.14 10.58 1.66
CA CYS A 15 -2.87 9.91 1.43
C CYS A 15 -3.04 8.68 0.52
N LEU A 16 -4.10 7.90 0.67
CA LEU A 16 -4.37 6.77 -0.22
C LEU A 16 -4.65 7.23 -1.66
N ALA A 17 -5.45 8.29 -1.84
CA ALA A 17 -5.70 8.86 -3.16
C ALA A 17 -4.38 9.26 -3.84
N ARG A 18 -3.50 9.94 -3.09
CA ARG A 18 -2.17 10.31 -3.58
C ARG A 18 -1.32 9.08 -3.92
N LEU A 19 -1.27 8.08 -3.05
CA LEU A 19 -0.51 6.85 -3.28
C LEU A 19 -0.98 6.12 -4.54
N CYS A 20 -2.30 5.98 -4.74
CA CYS A 20 -2.85 5.37 -5.94
C CYS A 20 -2.47 6.17 -7.20
N ALA A 21 -2.53 7.51 -7.16
CA ALA A 21 -2.13 8.33 -8.30
C ALA A 21 -0.64 8.16 -8.65
N GLU A 22 0.24 8.09 -7.65
CA GLU A 22 1.70 7.94 -7.86
C GLU A 22 2.10 6.55 -8.34
N VAL A 23 1.50 5.48 -7.79
CA VAL A 23 1.88 4.10 -8.14
C VAL A 23 1.44 3.72 -9.55
N TYR A 24 0.26 4.18 -9.96
CA TYR A 24 -0.33 3.80 -11.24
C TYR A 24 -0.06 4.81 -12.35
N GLY A 25 0.18 6.08 -12.02
CA GLY A 25 0.37 7.16 -13.00
C GLY A 25 -0.91 7.51 -13.77
N GLN A 26 -0.76 8.39 -14.77
CA GLN A 26 -1.90 8.94 -15.51
C GLN A 26 -2.52 7.97 -16.54
N GLU A 27 -1.79 6.94 -16.96
CA GLU A 27 -2.22 6.04 -18.04
C GLU A 27 -3.01 4.81 -17.55
N ALA A 28 -3.19 4.65 -16.25
CA ALA A 28 -3.79 3.44 -15.66
C ALA A 28 -5.33 3.36 -15.71
N GLY A 29 -6.00 4.27 -16.42
CA GLY A 29 -7.45 4.27 -16.56
C GLY A 29 -8.18 4.31 -15.21
N LEU A 30 -9.05 3.33 -14.95
CA LEU A 30 -9.88 3.28 -13.73
C LEU A 30 -9.22 2.54 -12.56
N THR A 31 -8.10 1.86 -12.76
CA THR A 31 -7.46 1.05 -11.70
C THR A 31 -7.16 1.84 -10.41
N PRO A 32 -6.61 3.07 -10.46
CA PRO A 32 -6.38 3.86 -9.25
C PRO A 32 -7.68 4.11 -8.47
N LEU A 33 -8.77 4.40 -9.19
CA LEU A 33 -10.08 4.67 -8.60
C LEU A 33 -10.69 3.41 -7.98
N VAL A 34 -10.54 2.26 -8.64
CA VAL A 34 -11.03 0.96 -8.15
C VAL A 34 -10.31 0.57 -6.85
N VAL A 35 -8.97 0.63 -6.84
CA VAL A 35 -8.18 0.29 -5.64
C VAL A 35 -8.44 1.27 -4.51
N PHE A 36 -8.50 2.57 -4.81
CA PHE A 36 -8.88 3.59 -3.82
C PHE A 36 -10.25 3.28 -3.21
N THR A 37 -11.25 3.01 -4.05
CA THR A 37 -12.62 2.75 -3.62
C THR A 37 -12.69 1.50 -2.76
N GLY A 38 -12.12 0.39 -3.23
CA GLY A 38 -12.11 -0.87 -2.50
C GLY A 38 -11.39 -0.77 -1.17
N THR A 39 -10.24 -0.09 -1.14
CA THR A 39 -9.49 0.10 0.11
C THR A 39 -10.28 0.94 1.11
N CYS A 40 -10.90 2.05 0.66
CA CYS A 40 -11.71 2.91 1.52
C CYS A 40 -12.99 2.24 2.02
N SER A 41 -13.69 1.46 1.18
CA SER A 41 -15.00 0.89 1.53
C SER A 41 -14.92 -0.51 2.13
N VAL A 42 -13.82 -1.24 1.94
CA VAL A 42 -13.66 -2.63 2.38
C VAL A 42 -12.50 -2.78 3.35
N PHE A 43 -11.27 -2.47 2.93
CA PHE A 43 -10.10 -2.78 3.76
C PHE A 43 -9.99 -1.91 5.01
N PHE A 44 -10.13 -0.60 4.89
CA PHE A 44 -10.01 0.27 6.06
C PHE A 44 -11.11 0.04 7.12
N PRO A 45 -12.40 -0.12 6.77
CA PRO A 45 -13.44 -0.44 7.75
C PRO A 45 -13.24 -1.79 8.45
N GLN A 46 -12.59 -2.75 7.79
CA GLN A 46 -12.31 -4.09 8.35
C GLN A 46 -10.93 -4.18 9.00
N GLU A 47 -10.20 -3.07 9.10
CA GLU A 47 -8.81 -3.02 9.57
C GLU A 47 -7.84 -3.95 8.80
N ALA A 48 -8.23 -4.38 7.60
CA ALA A 48 -7.48 -5.27 6.72
C ALA A 48 -6.32 -4.56 6.00
N ALA A 49 -6.25 -3.22 6.06
CA ALA A 49 -5.13 -2.47 5.54
C ALA A 49 -4.74 -1.30 6.45
N ARG A 50 -3.45 -0.97 6.42
CA ARG A 50 -2.82 0.12 7.18
C ARG A 50 -2.01 0.99 6.25
N LEU A 51 -2.17 2.32 6.38
CA LEU A 51 -1.47 3.29 5.54
C LEU A 51 -0.39 4.00 6.35
N PHE A 52 0.86 3.93 5.87
CA PHE A 52 2.00 4.55 6.52
C PHE A 52 2.57 5.68 5.67
N ALA A 53 3.02 6.73 6.36
CA ALA A 53 3.75 7.82 5.75
C ALA A 53 5.12 7.95 6.40
N ALA A 54 6.15 8.18 5.59
CA ALA A 54 7.39 8.77 6.06
C ALA A 54 7.27 10.29 5.98
N VAL A 55 7.53 11.00 7.07
CA VAL A 55 7.43 12.46 7.16
C VAL A 55 8.76 13.10 7.49
N ASP A 56 8.96 14.33 7.03
CA ASP A 56 10.13 15.15 7.39
C ASP A 56 10.04 15.68 8.83
N ARG A 57 10.83 16.70 9.18
CA ARG A 57 10.83 17.28 10.54
C ARG A 57 9.59 18.14 10.81
N GLN A 58 8.95 18.62 9.76
CA GLN A 58 7.77 19.48 9.79
C GLN A 58 6.46 18.67 9.71
N GLY A 59 6.56 17.35 9.56
CA GLY A 59 5.41 16.47 9.40
C GLY A 59 4.96 16.33 7.94
N LYS A 60 5.65 16.95 6.97
CA LYS A 60 5.29 16.86 5.56
C LYS A 60 5.55 15.44 5.04
N PRO A 61 4.57 14.77 4.40
CA PRO A 61 4.77 13.47 3.80
C PRO A 61 5.87 13.48 2.71
N GLN A 62 6.75 12.48 2.76
CA GLN A 62 7.87 12.28 1.83
C GLN A 62 7.77 10.95 1.06
N ALA A 63 7.11 9.94 1.66
CA ALA A 63 6.79 8.67 1.02
C ALA A 63 5.55 8.06 1.67
N LEU A 64 4.87 7.19 0.94
CA LEU A 64 3.64 6.51 1.36
C LEU A 64 3.76 5.00 1.12
N ALA A 65 3.12 4.20 1.97
CA ALA A 65 3.01 2.75 1.78
C ALA A 65 1.67 2.22 2.32
N LEU A 66 1.01 1.38 1.52
CA LEU A 66 -0.17 0.61 1.93
C LEU A 66 0.24 -0.83 2.24
N LEU A 67 -0.05 -1.26 3.46
CA LEU A 67 0.19 -2.61 3.95
C LEU A 67 -1.17 -3.30 4.09
N VAL A 68 -1.31 -4.48 3.51
CA VAL A 68 -2.54 -5.30 3.57
C VAL A 68 -2.25 -6.55 4.38
N LEU A 69 -3.14 -6.90 5.30
CA LEU A 69 -2.99 -8.10 6.14
C LEU A 69 -3.19 -9.37 5.31
N ASP A 70 -2.64 -10.48 5.79
CA ASP A 70 -3.04 -11.80 5.34
C ASP A 70 -4.32 -12.28 6.05
N GLU A 71 -4.88 -13.38 5.56
CA GLU A 71 -6.13 -13.97 6.08
C GLU A 71 -6.05 -14.39 7.56
N GLU A 72 -4.84 -14.65 8.08
CA GLU A 72 -4.62 -15.03 9.48
C GLU A 72 -4.27 -13.82 10.37
N GLY A 73 -4.04 -12.65 9.78
CA GLY A 73 -3.66 -11.42 10.47
C GLY A 73 -2.23 -11.40 11.01
N GLU A 74 -1.37 -12.33 10.57
CA GLU A 74 -0.01 -12.51 11.08
C GLU A 74 1.03 -11.71 10.30
N GLY A 75 0.82 -11.56 8.99
CA GLY A 75 1.70 -10.89 8.06
C GLY A 75 1.07 -9.62 7.46
N MET A 76 1.93 -8.75 6.95
CA MET A 76 1.54 -7.51 6.28
C MET A 76 2.27 -7.34 4.96
N THR A 77 1.55 -7.49 3.86
CA THR A 77 2.10 -7.35 2.52
C THR A 77 2.12 -5.89 2.10
N VAL A 78 3.28 -5.39 1.68
CA VAL A 78 3.40 -4.07 1.04
C VAL A 78 2.83 -4.19 -0.38
N THR A 79 1.62 -3.70 -0.60
CA THR A 79 0.95 -3.77 -1.92
C THR A 79 1.26 -2.56 -2.78
N HIS A 80 1.41 -1.40 -2.15
CA HIS A 80 1.69 -0.12 -2.81
C HIS A 80 2.71 0.66 -1.99
N ALA A 81 3.70 1.25 -2.64
CA ALA A 81 4.62 2.18 -2.01
C ALA A 81 5.20 3.15 -3.06
N CYS A 82 5.36 4.41 -2.69
CA CYS A 82 5.96 5.43 -3.54
C CYS A 82 6.77 6.45 -2.73
N ALA A 83 7.78 7.03 -3.37
CA ALA A 83 8.35 8.31 -2.96
C ALA A 83 7.45 9.46 -3.45
N LEU A 84 7.49 10.60 -2.77
CA LEU A 84 6.82 11.84 -3.20
C LEU A 84 7.87 12.84 -3.69
N ASP A 85 8.47 13.58 -2.75
CA ASP A 85 9.44 14.64 -3.08
C ASP A 85 10.90 14.12 -3.06
N GLN A 86 11.22 13.22 -2.13
CA GLN A 86 12.58 12.72 -1.92
C GLN A 86 12.74 11.31 -2.46
N ALA A 87 13.66 11.13 -3.41
CA ALA A 87 13.88 9.85 -4.10
C ALA A 87 14.20 8.67 -3.16
N ASP A 88 14.90 8.93 -2.05
CA ASP A 88 15.27 7.89 -1.07
C ASP A 88 14.24 7.67 0.05
N ALA A 89 13.16 8.48 0.10
CA ALA A 89 12.18 8.41 1.17
C ALA A 89 11.42 7.08 1.17
N GLN A 90 11.13 6.50 0.01
CA GLN A 90 10.49 5.19 -0.09
C GLN A 90 11.37 4.10 0.54
N GLN A 91 12.66 4.04 0.18
CA GLN A 91 13.58 3.05 0.73
C GLN A 91 13.68 3.18 2.25
N ARG A 92 13.78 4.41 2.76
CA ARG A 92 13.83 4.67 4.20
C ARG A 92 12.54 4.29 4.92
N LEU A 93 11.37 4.58 4.31
CA LEU A 93 10.07 4.16 4.85
C LEU A 93 10.01 2.63 4.98
N ILE A 94 10.35 1.91 3.92
CA ILE A 94 10.36 0.44 3.94
C ILE A 94 11.36 -0.07 4.97
N SER A 95 12.57 0.52 5.05
CA SER A 95 13.58 0.12 6.05
C SER A 95 13.06 0.23 7.48
N GLU A 96 12.42 1.33 7.82
CA GLU A 96 11.80 1.54 9.13
C GLU A 96 10.64 0.57 9.40
N LEU A 97 9.80 0.30 8.40
CA LEU A 97 8.69 -0.65 8.53
C LEU A 97 9.21 -2.09 8.72
N THR A 98 10.30 -2.47 8.07
CA THR A 98 10.90 -3.82 8.16
C THR A 98 11.38 -4.12 9.59
N LEU A 99 11.74 -3.07 10.35
CA LEU A 99 12.15 -3.17 11.74
C LEU A 99 10.98 -3.21 12.73
N LYS A 100 9.74 -2.89 12.31
CA LYS A 100 8.60 -2.66 13.21
C LYS A 100 7.38 -3.52 12.91
N ALA A 101 7.25 -4.05 11.69
CA ALA A 101 6.10 -4.82 11.24
C ALA A 101 6.50 -6.20 10.69
N PRO A 102 5.60 -7.20 10.73
CA PRO A 102 5.80 -8.51 10.09
C PRO A 102 5.63 -8.37 8.57
N LEU A 103 6.57 -7.67 7.92
CA LEU A 103 6.45 -7.36 6.49
C LEU A 103 6.58 -8.57 5.58
N ARG A 104 5.79 -8.57 4.53
CA ARG A 104 5.92 -9.39 3.32
C ARG A 104 5.98 -8.47 2.11
N VAL A 105 6.76 -8.86 1.11
CA VAL A 105 6.79 -8.22 -0.20
C VAL A 105 6.75 -9.28 -1.28
N GLU A 106 6.11 -8.97 -2.39
CA GLU A 106 6.08 -9.82 -3.57
C GLU A 106 6.57 -9.02 -4.76
N VAL A 107 7.54 -9.57 -5.49
CA VAL A 107 8.15 -8.91 -6.64
C VAL A 107 8.23 -9.87 -7.81
N ASP A 108 8.15 -9.31 -9.01
CA ASP A 108 8.18 -10.02 -10.29
C ASP A 108 9.49 -9.82 -11.05
N ASN A 109 10.38 -8.95 -10.55
CA ASN A 109 11.64 -8.62 -11.21
C ASN A 109 12.79 -8.39 -10.21
N ALA A 110 14.01 -8.56 -10.71
CA ALA A 110 15.24 -8.50 -9.92
C ALA A 110 15.55 -7.08 -9.39
N GLU A 111 15.14 -6.03 -10.08
CA GLU A 111 15.36 -4.65 -9.64
C GLU A 111 14.56 -4.35 -8.37
N ARG A 112 13.29 -4.77 -8.32
CA ARG A 112 12.45 -4.68 -7.13
C ARG A 112 12.95 -5.57 -6.01
N GLU A 113 13.42 -6.80 -6.29
CA GLU A 113 14.08 -7.65 -5.29
C GLU A 113 15.29 -6.92 -4.67
N ALA A 114 16.17 -6.36 -5.50
CA ALA A 114 17.36 -5.62 -5.04
C ALA A 114 16.98 -4.37 -4.22
N PHE A 115 15.93 -3.65 -4.58
CA PHE A 115 15.41 -2.51 -3.81
C PHE A 115 15.00 -2.94 -2.39
N TYR A 116 14.20 -4.00 -2.27
CA TYR A 116 13.74 -4.49 -0.97
C TYR A 116 14.87 -5.13 -0.14
N GLN A 117 15.84 -5.77 -0.79
CA GLN A 117 17.07 -6.23 -0.13
C GLN A 117 17.85 -5.08 0.49
N LYS A 118 18.07 -3.98 -0.25
CA LYS A 118 18.71 -2.75 0.25
C LYS A 118 17.89 -2.07 1.35
N SER A 119 16.58 -2.31 1.39
CA SER A 119 15.67 -1.83 2.43
C SER A 119 15.63 -2.75 3.67
N GLY A 120 16.44 -3.81 3.72
CA GLY A 120 16.58 -4.65 4.91
C GLY A 120 15.79 -5.96 4.89
N ILE A 121 15.10 -6.30 3.80
CA ILE A 121 14.45 -7.61 3.63
C ILE A 121 15.48 -8.63 3.20
N LYS A 122 15.84 -9.56 4.11
CA LYS A 122 16.93 -10.53 3.89
C LYS A 122 16.47 -11.95 3.62
N ARG A 123 15.24 -12.29 3.99
CA ARG A 123 14.70 -13.65 3.87
C ARG A 123 13.87 -13.73 2.58
N TRP A 124 14.30 -14.55 1.64
CA TRP A 124 13.68 -14.63 0.31
C TRP A 124 13.37 -16.05 -0.10
N PHE A 125 12.23 -16.22 -0.76
CA PHE A 125 11.74 -17.50 -1.23
C PHE A 125 11.18 -17.39 -2.65
N GLY A 126 11.13 -18.51 -3.38
CA GLY A 126 10.49 -18.57 -4.70
C GLY A 126 8.99 -18.76 -4.59
N GLY A 127 8.21 -17.77 -5.03
CA GLY A 127 6.75 -17.84 -5.08
C GLY A 127 6.22 -18.51 -6.35
N VAL A 128 4.90 -18.40 -6.53
CA VAL A 128 4.20 -18.89 -7.73
C VAL A 128 4.51 -17.98 -8.92
N ASP A 129 4.49 -18.53 -10.14
CA ASP A 129 4.70 -17.82 -11.41
C ASP A 129 6.02 -17.03 -11.50
N GLY A 130 7.08 -17.56 -10.86
CA GLY A 130 8.40 -16.92 -10.87
C GLY A 130 8.52 -15.67 -10.00
N LYS A 131 7.46 -15.31 -9.26
CA LYS A 131 7.53 -14.23 -8.27
C LYS A 131 8.49 -14.58 -7.14
N ARG A 132 9.03 -13.55 -6.50
CA ARG A 132 9.94 -13.66 -5.36
C ARG A 132 9.25 -13.07 -4.13
N ILE A 133 9.23 -13.83 -3.05
CA ILE A 133 8.58 -13.44 -1.80
C ILE A 133 9.66 -13.11 -0.79
N GLY A 134 9.67 -11.86 -0.32
CA GLY A 134 10.60 -11.37 0.69
C GLY A 134 9.89 -11.18 2.03
N LEU A 135 10.49 -11.66 3.12
CA LEU A 135 9.95 -11.51 4.48
C LEU A 135 10.86 -10.63 5.34
N GLY A 136 10.25 -9.69 6.06
CA GLY A 136 10.89 -8.87 7.08
C GLY A 136 11.29 -9.73 8.29
N ALA A 137 12.23 -9.22 9.09
CA ALA A 137 12.79 -9.95 10.22
C ALA A 137 11.74 -10.35 11.28
N ARG A 138 10.65 -9.58 11.39
CA ARG A 138 9.55 -9.83 12.34
C ARG A 138 8.45 -10.73 11.80
N HIS A 139 8.50 -11.14 10.52
CA HIS A 139 7.47 -12.01 9.97
C HIS A 139 7.56 -13.42 10.57
N PRO A 140 6.47 -13.99 11.12
CA PRO A 140 6.51 -15.23 11.89
C PRO A 140 6.82 -16.48 11.05
N ALA A 141 6.19 -16.59 9.87
CA ALA A 141 6.41 -17.69 8.94
C ALA A 141 7.90 -17.92 8.66
N LYS A 142 8.35 -19.18 8.64
CA LYS A 142 9.73 -19.61 8.37
C LYS A 142 9.91 -20.14 6.94
N SER A 143 8.82 -20.52 6.29
CA SER A 143 8.78 -21.07 4.94
C SER A 143 7.55 -20.56 4.18
N ILE A 144 7.50 -20.77 2.86
CA ILE A 144 6.33 -20.40 2.04
C ILE A 144 5.07 -21.15 2.45
N ARG A 145 5.21 -22.39 2.95
CA ARG A 145 4.06 -23.23 3.34
C ARG A 145 3.30 -22.69 4.54
N GLU A 146 3.92 -21.80 5.30
CA GLU A 146 3.37 -21.13 6.48
C GLU A 146 2.80 -19.74 6.13
N LEU A 147 2.83 -19.33 4.85
CA LEU A 147 2.31 -18.03 4.46
C LEU A 147 0.82 -18.13 4.15
N ALA A 148 0.02 -17.46 4.96
CA ALA A 148 -1.37 -17.19 4.62
C ALA A 148 -1.46 -16.27 3.37
N PRO A 149 -2.53 -16.38 2.56
CA PRO A 149 -2.76 -15.48 1.44
C PRO A 149 -2.94 -14.03 1.92
N THR A 150 -2.37 -13.07 1.17
CA THR A 150 -2.69 -11.65 1.37
C THR A 150 -4.15 -11.42 1.01
N LEU A 151 -4.88 -10.64 1.82
CA LEU A 151 -6.24 -10.24 1.47
C LEU A 151 -6.26 -9.46 0.15
N VAL A 152 -7.23 -9.76 -0.72
CA VAL A 152 -7.38 -9.14 -2.04
C VAL A 152 -8.74 -8.46 -2.17
N LEU A 153 -8.78 -7.36 -2.94
CA LEU A 153 -10.02 -6.71 -3.30
C LEU A 153 -10.69 -7.46 -4.46
N ASP A 154 -12.01 -7.58 -4.42
CA ASP A 154 -12.78 -7.95 -5.60
C ASP A 154 -12.95 -6.72 -6.51
N GLU A 155 -11.89 -6.42 -7.27
CA GLU A 155 -11.87 -5.31 -8.23
C GLU A 155 -12.95 -5.46 -9.32
N ALA A 156 -13.27 -6.69 -9.72
CA ALA A 156 -14.28 -6.97 -10.72
C ALA A 156 -15.68 -6.59 -10.21
N LEU A 157 -15.98 -6.83 -8.94
CA LEU A 157 -17.22 -6.40 -8.30
C LEU A 157 -17.33 -4.87 -8.25
N ILE A 158 -16.25 -4.17 -7.89
CA ILE A 158 -16.23 -2.70 -7.87
C ILE A 158 -16.46 -2.14 -9.28
N LEU A 159 -15.78 -2.68 -10.29
CA LEU A 159 -15.98 -2.29 -11.68
C LEU A 159 -17.41 -2.57 -12.18
N ARG A 160 -17.98 -3.72 -11.84
CA ARG A 160 -19.39 -4.03 -12.15
C ARG A 160 -20.32 -3.01 -11.50
N ARG A 161 -20.08 -2.64 -10.23
CA ARG A 161 -20.87 -1.61 -9.56
C ARG A 161 -20.77 -0.27 -10.28
N PHE A 162 -19.59 0.18 -10.67
CA PHE A 162 -19.43 1.42 -11.45
C PHE A 162 -20.17 1.40 -12.78
N LYS A 163 -20.21 0.24 -13.46
CA LYS A 163 -20.95 0.09 -14.72
C LYS A 163 -22.47 0.18 -14.54
N HIS A 164 -23.01 -0.36 -13.44
CA HIS A 164 -24.45 -0.43 -13.21
C HIS A 164 -25.02 0.74 -12.39
N ASP A 165 -24.17 1.46 -11.65
CA ASP A 165 -24.56 2.60 -10.81
C ASP A 165 -23.67 3.81 -11.10
N PRO A 166 -24.07 4.68 -12.06
CA PRO A 166 -23.34 5.89 -12.40
C PRO A 166 -23.16 6.86 -11.23
N LYS A 167 -24.10 6.85 -10.26
CA LYS A 167 -24.01 7.71 -9.08
C LYS A 167 -22.92 7.22 -8.13
N ALA A 168 -22.80 5.91 -7.94
CA ALA A 168 -21.69 5.33 -7.17
C ALA A 168 -20.34 5.63 -7.82
N PHE A 169 -20.25 5.54 -9.16
CA PHE A 169 -19.04 5.90 -9.89
C PHE A 169 -18.66 7.37 -9.67
N GLU A 170 -19.59 8.31 -9.89
CA GLU A 170 -19.29 9.74 -9.70
C GLU A 170 -18.97 10.06 -8.25
N THR A 171 -19.64 9.44 -7.28
CA THR A 171 -19.31 9.63 -5.85
C THR A 171 -17.88 9.18 -5.54
N ALA A 172 -17.49 7.99 -6.01
CA ALA A 172 -16.14 7.47 -5.83
C ALA A 172 -15.09 8.39 -6.49
N LYS A 173 -15.36 8.85 -7.71
CA LYS A 173 -14.50 9.79 -8.45
C LYS A 173 -14.34 11.11 -7.70
N GLN A 174 -15.42 11.71 -7.21
CA GLN A 174 -15.35 12.95 -6.42
C GLN A 174 -14.57 12.76 -5.12
N ALA A 175 -14.77 11.63 -4.42
CA ALA A 175 -14.00 11.31 -3.22
C ALA A 175 -12.49 11.16 -3.51
N PHE A 176 -12.13 10.53 -4.62
CA PHE A 176 -10.75 10.40 -5.07
C PHE A 176 -10.11 11.76 -5.37
N LEU A 177 -10.78 12.59 -6.19
CA LEU A 177 -10.32 13.93 -6.53
C LEU A 177 -10.21 14.83 -5.30
N LYS A 178 -11.18 14.76 -4.39
CA LYS A 178 -11.12 15.46 -3.11
C LYS A 178 -9.91 15.02 -2.29
N GLY A 179 -9.63 13.71 -2.22
CA GLY A 179 -8.45 13.20 -1.54
C GLY A 179 -7.13 13.74 -2.12
N LEU A 180 -7.04 13.89 -3.44
CA LEU A 180 -5.87 14.51 -4.09
C LEU A 180 -5.73 16.00 -3.75
N ASN A 181 -6.84 16.74 -3.76
CA ASN A 181 -6.85 18.17 -3.44
C ASN A 181 -6.55 18.44 -1.95
N ASP A 182 -7.01 17.55 -1.08
CA ASP A 182 -6.86 17.65 0.37
C ASP A 182 -5.61 16.92 0.88
N PHE A 183 -4.63 16.63 0.02
CA PHE A 183 -3.40 15.97 0.42
C PHE A 183 -2.70 16.77 1.52
N PRO A 184 -2.44 16.17 2.70
CA PRO A 184 -2.02 16.92 3.88
C PRO A 184 -0.62 17.50 3.72
N GLN A 185 -0.48 18.78 4.07
CA GLN A 185 0.82 19.44 4.18
C GLN A 185 1.61 18.96 5.40
N SER A 186 0.94 18.37 6.41
CA SER A 186 1.54 17.79 7.60
C SER A 186 0.67 16.66 8.18
N LEU A 187 1.31 15.64 8.77
CA LEU A 187 0.72 14.50 9.49
C LEU A 187 1.22 14.39 10.94
#